data_AF-A0A1A7Y3T4-F1
#
_entry.id   AF-A0A1A7Y3T4-F1
#
_cell.length_a   1.000
_cell.length_b   1.000
_cell.length_c   1.000
_cell.angle_alpha   90.00
_cell.angle_beta   90.00
_cell.angle_gamma   90.00
#
_symmetry.space_group_name_H-M   'P 1'
#
loop_
_entity.id
_entity.type
_entity.pdbx_description
1 polymer ?
#
loop_
_entity_poly.entity_id
_entity_poly.type
_entity_poly.pdbx_seq_one_letter_code
_entity_poly.pdbx_strand_id
1 'polypeptide(L)'
;DDEEEEEESSSSNKLSTPTPAIRPPDVSSFLSFPSPDKLLKLGATRALLVQQQVDVADPSKTAEAFLKIASVYKEDNNDVKNAVLDTIDGLLNKAFTTPSFQGYSFVSSLLVLLGLIKSEDKVKPVLVVPGHLYALEHVVRQDYFPKESVAVLEAFMSRGNKALESCENARNNLQSTLQRVRPQS
;
A
#
# COMPACT_ATOMS: atom_id res chain seq x y z
N ASP A 1 17.10 -81.30 -12.93
CA ASP A 1 16.13 -80.72 -11.99
C ASP A 1 16.71 -79.40 -11.49
N ASP A 2 17.03 -78.45 -12.37
CA ASP A 2 16.10 -77.62 -13.17
C ASP A 2 15.14 -76.89 -12.21
N GLU A 3 15.08 -75.55 -12.14
CA GLU A 3 14.88 -74.59 -13.23
C GLU A 3 15.50 -73.21 -12.91
N GLU A 4 16.01 -72.56 -13.96
CA GLU A 4 16.28 -71.12 -14.08
C GLU A 4 14.95 -70.37 -14.32
N GLU A 5 14.82 -69.13 -13.83
CA GLU A 5 14.04 -68.08 -14.50
C GLU A 5 14.61 -66.69 -14.18
N GLU A 6 14.92 -65.94 -15.25
CA GLU A 6 15.47 -64.58 -15.29
C GLU A 6 14.36 -63.49 -15.34
N GLU A 7 14.79 -62.24 -15.11
CA GLU A 7 14.19 -60.94 -15.49
C GLU A 7 12.96 -60.44 -14.69
N GLU A 8 12.74 -59.16 -14.38
CA GLU A 8 13.04 -57.90 -15.09
C GLU A 8 13.33 -56.73 -14.13
N SER A 9 14.09 -55.78 -14.66
CA SER A 9 14.28 -54.42 -14.17
C SER A 9 12.98 -53.61 -14.06
N SER A 10 12.77 -52.90 -12.95
CA SER A 10 11.98 -51.66 -12.98
C SER A 10 12.63 -50.57 -12.15
N SER A 11 13.52 -49.83 -12.82
CA SER A 11 14.00 -48.52 -12.40
C SER A 11 12.82 -47.59 -12.16
N SER A 12 12.36 -47.55 -10.92
CA SER A 12 11.34 -46.61 -10.46
C SER A 12 11.98 -45.22 -10.39
N ASN A 13 11.94 -44.51 -11.51
CA ASN A 13 12.29 -43.10 -11.62
C ASN A 13 11.45 -42.30 -10.60
N LYS A 14 12.03 -42.06 -9.42
CA LYS A 14 11.55 -41.07 -8.46
C LYS A 14 11.76 -39.71 -9.14
N LEU A 15 10.74 -39.23 -9.85
CA LEU A 15 10.62 -37.84 -10.25
C LEU A 15 10.53 -37.01 -8.96
N SER A 16 11.69 -36.64 -8.41
CA SER A 16 11.79 -35.65 -7.36
C SER A 16 11.33 -34.33 -7.95
N THR A 17 10.06 -33.99 -7.72
CA THR A 17 9.61 -32.60 -7.81
C THR A 17 10.58 -31.77 -6.95
N PRO A 18 11.26 -30.76 -7.51
CA PRO A 18 12.09 -29.91 -6.69
C PRO A 18 11.19 -29.30 -5.63
N THR A 19 11.55 -29.46 -4.35
CA THR A 19 10.95 -28.70 -3.26
C THR A 19 10.90 -27.24 -3.70
N PRO A 20 9.72 -26.59 -3.76
CA PRO A 20 9.64 -25.22 -4.23
C PRO A 20 10.55 -24.40 -3.33
N ALA A 21 11.66 -23.91 -3.90
CA ALA A 21 12.53 -22.97 -3.21
C ALA A 21 11.62 -21.89 -2.65
N ILE A 22 11.73 -21.63 -1.35
CA ILE A 22 11.00 -20.55 -0.69
C ILE A 22 11.47 -19.27 -1.37
N ARG A 23 10.73 -18.85 -2.40
CA ARG A 23 11.04 -17.66 -3.17
C ARG A 23 10.95 -16.49 -2.20
N PRO A 24 11.95 -15.60 -2.15
CA PRO A 24 11.88 -14.44 -1.30
C PRO A 24 10.58 -13.67 -1.61
N PRO A 25 9.93 -13.11 -0.59
CA PRO A 25 8.66 -12.44 -0.76
C PRO A 25 8.82 -11.27 -1.74
N ASP A 26 7.98 -11.26 -2.78
CA ASP A 26 8.11 -10.35 -3.92
C ASP A 26 7.23 -9.09 -3.73
N VAL A 27 7.88 -7.98 -3.37
CA VAL A 27 7.25 -6.65 -3.25
C VAL A 27 6.63 -6.20 -4.57
N SER A 28 7.29 -6.47 -5.71
CA SER A 28 6.77 -6.11 -7.02
C SER A 28 5.45 -6.84 -7.29
N SER A 29 5.36 -8.13 -6.99
CA SER A 29 4.12 -8.90 -7.12
C SER A 29 2.98 -8.34 -6.26
N PHE A 30 3.29 -7.86 -5.06
CA PHE A 30 2.31 -7.17 -4.22
C PHE A 30 1.89 -5.83 -4.83
N LEU A 31 2.82 -4.97 -5.22
CA LEU A 31 2.50 -3.64 -5.79
C LEU A 31 1.83 -3.71 -7.18
N SER A 32 2.01 -4.79 -7.93
CA SER A 32 1.28 -5.02 -9.18
C SER A 32 -0.15 -5.52 -8.93
N PHE A 33 -0.34 -6.38 -7.93
CA PHE A 33 -1.63 -6.99 -7.59
C PHE A 33 -1.79 -7.09 -6.08
N PRO A 34 -2.21 -5.99 -5.42
CA PRO A 34 -2.30 -5.94 -3.96
C PRO A 34 -3.30 -6.94 -3.42
N SER A 35 -2.91 -7.70 -2.40
CA SER A 35 -3.82 -8.49 -1.58
C SER A 35 -3.35 -8.56 -0.12
N PRO A 36 -4.26 -8.75 0.85
CA PRO A 36 -3.88 -8.93 2.25
C PRO A 36 -2.84 -10.03 2.46
N ASP A 37 -3.03 -11.19 1.83
CA ASP A 37 -2.11 -12.32 1.95
C ASP A 37 -0.72 -12.00 1.43
N LYS A 38 -0.63 -11.29 0.29
CA LYS A 38 0.65 -10.91 -0.29
C LYS A 38 1.37 -9.89 0.58
N LEU A 39 0.64 -8.93 1.15
CA LEU A 39 1.21 -8.03 2.14
C LEU A 39 1.77 -8.86 3.29
N LEU A 40 0.95 -9.66 3.98
CA LEU A 40 1.37 -10.44 5.15
C LEU A 40 2.59 -11.32 4.88
N LYS A 41 2.65 -11.97 3.71
CA LYS A 41 3.80 -12.80 3.25
C LYS A 41 5.14 -12.06 3.20
N LEU A 42 5.16 -10.73 3.09
CA LEU A 42 6.39 -9.93 3.18
C LEU A 42 7.05 -9.98 4.58
N GLY A 43 6.36 -10.48 5.60
CA GLY A 43 6.90 -10.65 6.95
C GLY A 43 7.20 -9.33 7.68
N ALA A 44 7.84 -9.41 8.84
CA ALA A 44 8.11 -8.25 9.70
C ALA A 44 8.94 -7.13 9.02
N THR A 45 9.74 -7.47 8.01
CA THR A 45 10.59 -6.52 7.26
C THR A 45 9.87 -5.82 6.11
N ARG A 46 8.55 -5.99 5.97
CA ARG A 46 7.72 -5.44 4.89
C ARG A 46 7.96 -3.97 4.57
N ALA A 47 8.03 -3.12 5.60
CA ALA A 47 8.23 -1.69 5.43
C ALA A 47 9.59 -1.39 4.77
N LEU A 48 10.65 -2.05 5.21
CA LEU A 48 12.00 -1.94 4.64
C LEU A 48 12.02 -2.40 3.18
N LEU A 49 11.41 -3.56 2.90
CA LEU A 49 11.36 -4.11 1.55
C LEU A 49 10.62 -3.19 0.57
N VAL A 50 9.51 -2.57 1.02
CA VAL A 50 8.78 -1.57 0.23
C VAL A 50 9.63 -0.32 -0.01
N GLN A 51 10.31 0.20 1.02
CA GLN A 51 11.20 1.36 0.89
C GLN A 51 12.35 1.13 -0.09
N GLN A 52 12.88 -0.10 -0.18
CA GLN A 52 13.96 -0.44 -1.11
C GLN A 52 13.47 -0.55 -2.56
N GLN A 53 12.21 -0.92 -2.76
CA GLN A 53 11.64 -1.16 -4.08
C GLN A 53 10.99 0.09 -4.69
N VAL A 54 10.43 0.97 -3.85
CA VAL A 54 9.78 2.21 -4.26
C VAL A 54 10.80 3.34 -4.28
N ASP A 55 10.85 4.09 -5.38
CA ASP A 55 11.57 5.36 -5.40
C ASP A 55 10.83 6.39 -4.54
N VAL A 56 11.20 6.45 -3.25
CA VAL A 56 10.62 7.35 -2.26
C VAL A 56 10.97 8.83 -2.50
N ALA A 57 11.91 9.13 -3.41
CA ALA A 57 12.19 10.51 -3.80
C ALA A 57 11.17 11.03 -4.84
N ASP A 58 10.49 10.13 -5.56
CA ASP A 58 9.41 10.46 -6.50
C ASP A 58 8.05 10.52 -5.75
N PRO A 59 7.44 11.71 -5.63
CA PRO A 59 6.18 11.90 -4.92
C PRO A 59 5.00 11.14 -5.56
N SER A 60 4.99 11.00 -6.88
CA SER A 60 3.93 10.29 -7.61
C SER A 60 4.04 8.79 -7.39
N LYS A 61 5.26 8.23 -7.45
CA LYS A 61 5.49 6.81 -7.15
C LYS A 61 5.19 6.48 -5.69
N THR A 62 5.52 7.38 -4.78
CA THR A 62 5.20 7.25 -3.36
C THR A 62 3.68 7.27 -3.13
N ALA A 63 2.94 8.16 -3.81
CA ALA A 63 1.47 8.20 -3.73
C ALA A 63 0.81 6.94 -4.32
N GLU A 64 1.30 6.44 -5.46
CA GLU A 64 0.83 5.17 -6.04
C GLU A 64 1.05 4.00 -5.08
N ALA A 65 2.24 3.90 -4.48
CA ALA A 65 2.58 2.86 -3.52
C ALA A 65 1.70 2.95 -2.26
N PHE A 66 1.52 4.15 -1.71
CA PHE A 66 0.62 4.41 -0.59
C PHE A 66 -0.80 3.89 -0.88
N LEU A 67 -1.37 4.22 -2.05
CA LEU A 67 -2.72 3.78 -2.40
C LEU A 67 -2.80 2.27 -2.57
N LYS A 68 -1.81 1.65 -3.21
CA LYS A 68 -1.74 0.18 -3.36
C LYS A 68 -1.69 -0.53 -2.01
N ILE A 69 -0.91 -0.02 -1.06
CA ILE A 69 -0.83 -0.59 0.29
C ILE A 69 -2.14 -0.38 1.04
N ALA A 70 -2.70 0.83 1.01
CA ALA A 70 -3.95 1.15 1.69
C ALA A 70 -5.16 0.40 1.09
N SER A 71 -5.12 0.01 -0.18
CA SER A 71 -6.21 -0.73 -0.84
C SER A 71 -6.50 -2.10 -0.21
N VAL A 72 -5.52 -2.70 0.49
CA VAL A 72 -5.68 -4.01 1.14
C VAL A 72 -6.07 -3.91 2.61
N TYR A 73 -6.30 -2.69 3.12
CA TYR A 73 -6.77 -2.46 4.49
C TYR A 73 -8.08 -3.23 4.76
N LYS A 74 -8.16 -3.86 5.93
CA LYS A 74 -9.33 -4.59 6.42
C LYS A 74 -9.60 -4.18 7.86
N GLU A 75 -10.74 -3.54 8.09
CA GLU A 75 -11.11 -3.01 9.40
C GLU A 75 -11.33 -4.12 10.43
N ASP A 76 -11.85 -5.26 9.98
CA ASP A 76 -12.18 -6.46 10.73
C ASP A 76 -10.99 -7.40 10.97
N ASN A 77 -9.83 -7.13 10.35
CA ASN A 77 -8.63 -7.94 10.49
C ASN A 77 -7.46 -7.10 11.01
N ASN A 78 -7.19 -7.21 12.32
CA ASN A 78 -6.13 -6.44 12.98
C ASN A 78 -4.73 -6.73 12.43
N ASP A 79 -4.43 -7.97 12.03
CA ASP A 79 -3.11 -8.31 11.49
C ASP A 79 -2.86 -7.59 10.16
N VAL A 80 -3.86 -7.59 9.28
CA VAL A 80 -3.80 -6.89 7.98
C VAL A 80 -3.79 -5.38 8.20
N LYS A 81 -4.65 -4.88 9.08
CA LYS A 81 -4.72 -3.46 9.44
C LYS A 81 -3.37 -2.94 9.92
N ASN A 82 -2.77 -3.59 10.93
CA ASN A 82 -1.48 -3.17 11.47
C ASN A 82 -0.38 -3.30 10.42
N ALA A 83 -0.36 -4.38 9.63
CA ALA A 83 0.60 -4.52 8.55
C ALA A 83 0.50 -3.39 7.50
N VAL A 84 -0.71 -2.93 7.18
CA VAL A 84 -0.92 -1.79 6.27
C VAL A 84 -0.38 -0.50 6.90
N LEU A 85 -0.79 -0.19 8.13
CA LEU A 85 -0.42 1.06 8.80
C LEU A 85 1.10 1.13 9.03
N ASP A 86 1.72 0.07 9.55
CA ASP A 86 3.17 0.01 9.77
C ASP A 86 3.96 0.16 8.47
N THR A 87 3.48 -0.45 7.37
CA THR A 87 4.13 -0.35 6.06
C THR A 87 4.03 1.07 5.50
N ILE A 88 2.87 1.71 5.66
CA ILE A 88 2.62 3.08 5.24
C ILE A 88 3.44 4.07 6.06
N ASP A 89 3.49 3.90 7.38
CA ASP A 89 4.30 4.74 8.26
C ASP A 89 5.77 4.63 7.88
N GLY A 90 6.28 3.41 7.64
CA GLY A 90 7.62 3.21 7.11
C GLY A 90 7.84 3.95 5.79
N LEU A 91 6.95 3.79 4.82
CA LEU A 91 7.08 4.43 3.50
C LEU A 91 7.08 5.96 3.60
N LEU A 92 6.08 6.54 4.26
CA LEU A 92 5.88 7.99 4.30
C LEU A 92 6.85 8.68 5.25
N ASN A 93 7.18 8.08 6.40
CA ASN A 93 8.21 8.62 7.26
C ASN A 93 9.55 8.72 6.50
N LYS A 94 9.92 7.67 5.75
CA LYS A 94 11.13 7.72 4.92
C LYS A 94 11.05 8.79 3.84
N ALA A 95 9.91 8.93 3.17
CA ALA A 95 9.72 9.95 2.13
C ALA A 95 9.80 11.37 2.71
N PHE A 96 9.01 11.71 3.72
CA PHE A 96 8.98 13.07 4.29
C PHE A 96 10.25 13.48 5.04
N THR A 97 11.04 12.53 5.55
CA THR A 97 12.37 12.80 6.13
C THR A 97 13.48 12.93 5.08
N THR A 98 13.19 12.62 3.81
CA THR A 98 14.16 12.78 2.71
C THR A 98 14.18 14.24 2.26
N PRO A 99 15.31 14.98 2.35
CA PRO A 99 15.34 16.42 2.10
C PRO A 99 14.90 16.87 0.69
N SER A 100 15.07 16.01 -0.31
CA SER A 100 14.67 16.30 -1.69
C SER A 100 13.18 16.05 -1.96
N PHE A 101 12.47 15.40 -1.02
CA PHE A 101 11.09 14.99 -1.23
C PHE A 101 10.15 16.20 -1.26
N GLN A 102 9.38 16.29 -2.35
CA GLN A 102 8.44 17.39 -2.56
C GLN A 102 7.07 17.02 -1.97
N GLY A 103 6.87 17.30 -0.68
CA GLY A 103 5.63 16.96 0.05
C GLY A 103 4.35 17.53 -0.59
N TYR A 104 4.41 18.76 -1.12
CA TYR A 104 3.28 19.34 -1.86
C TYR A 104 2.96 18.56 -3.15
N SER A 105 3.99 18.13 -3.87
CA SER A 105 3.81 17.30 -5.07
C SER A 105 3.19 15.94 -4.71
N PHE A 106 3.56 15.36 -3.56
CA PHE A 106 2.93 14.12 -3.09
C PHE A 106 1.43 14.31 -2.86
N VAL A 107 1.04 15.36 -2.14
CA VAL A 107 -0.39 15.66 -1.88
C VAL A 107 -1.13 15.91 -3.18
N SER A 108 -0.55 16.67 -4.11
CA SER A 108 -1.13 16.90 -5.43
C SER A 108 -1.35 15.58 -6.19
N SER A 109 -0.32 14.73 -6.26
CA SER A 109 -0.41 13.41 -6.91
C SER A 109 -1.45 12.52 -6.24
N LEU A 110 -1.54 12.54 -4.91
CA LEU A 110 -2.57 11.80 -4.16
C LEU A 110 -3.98 12.28 -4.52
N LEU A 111 -4.22 13.60 -4.56
CA LEU A 111 -5.52 14.16 -4.92
C LEU A 111 -5.90 13.86 -6.38
N VAL A 112 -4.94 13.86 -7.31
CA VAL A 112 -5.16 13.44 -8.71
C VAL A 112 -5.56 11.97 -8.75
N LEU A 113 -4.80 11.09 -8.09
CA LEU A 113 -5.05 9.65 -8.08
C LEU A 113 -6.38 9.29 -7.42
N LEU A 114 -6.82 10.05 -6.42
CA LEU A 114 -8.14 9.92 -5.80
C LEU A 114 -9.28 10.55 -6.64
N GLY A 115 -8.98 11.21 -7.77
CA GLY A 115 -9.98 11.84 -8.64
C GLY A 115 -10.56 13.13 -8.07
N LEU A 116 -9.85 13.80 -7.17
CA LEU A 116 -10.31 15.01 -6.49
C LEU A 116 -9.88 16.29 -7.21
N ILE A 117 -8.79 16.22 -7.98
CA ILE A 117 -8.33 17.28 -8.88
C ILE A 117 -7.98 16.70 -10.25
N LYS A 118 -7.96 17.57 -11.26
CA LYS A 118 -7.52 17.23 -12.61
C LYS A 118 -6.01 17.44 -12.72
N SER A 119 -5.33 16.52 -13.38
CA SER A 119 -3.96 16.71 -13.87
C SER A 119 -3.98 17.14 -15.35
N GLU A 120 -2.93 17.82 -15.78
CA GLU A 120 -2.68 18.07 -17.21
C GLU A 120 -2.40 16.76 -17.96
N ASP A 121 -1.69 15.85 -17.28
CA ASP A 121 -1.48 14.49 -17.74
C ASP A 121 -2.76 13.65 -17.65
N LYS A 122 -2.91 12.68 -18.56
CA LYS A 122 -4.04 11.73 -18.56
C LYS A 122 -3.86 10.61 -17.53
N VAL A 123 -3.66 10.97 -16.27
CA VAL A 123 -3.58 10.02 -15.15
C VAL A 123 -4.97 9.49 -14.87
N LYS A 124 -5.12 8.16 -14.83
CA LYS A 124 -6.39 7.51 -14.50
C LYS A 124 -6.54 7.45 -12.97
N PRO A 125 -7.60 8.04 -12.38
CA PRO A 125 -7.87 7.88 -10.96
C PRO A 125 -8.08 6.42 -10.57
N VAL A 126 -7.74 6.09 -9.33
CA VAL A 126 -8.00 4.78 -8.75
C VAL A 126 -9.47 4.67 -8.32
N LEU A 127 -9.98 3.44 -8.24
CA LEU A 127 -11.24 3.19 -7.56
C LEU A 127 -11.02 3.37 -6.06
N VAL A 128 -11.60 4.43 -5.48
CA VAL A 128 -11.44 4.70 -4.06
C VAL A 128 -12.22 3.67 -3.23
N VAL A 129 -11.50 2.95 -2.38
CA VAL A 129 -12.04 2.11 -1.31
C VAL A 129 -11.82 2.75 0.07
N PRO A 130 -12.59 2.38 1.11
CA PRO A 130 -12.48 2.99 2.44
C PRO A 130 -11.08 2.92 3.05
N GLY A 131 -10.33 1.86 2.74
CA GLY A 131 -8.96 1.66 3.19
C GLY A 131 -8.01 2.83 2.89
N HIS A 132 -8.17 3.49 1.73
CA HIS A 132 -7.37 4.67 1.39
C HIS A 132 -7.60 5.82 2.39
N LEU A 133 -8.85 6.04 2.79
CA LEU A 133 -9.22 7.14 3.67
C LEU A 133 -8.88 6.83 5.13
N TYR A 134 -9.04 5.57 5.58
CA TYR A 134 -8.60 5.15 6.91
C TYR A 134 -7.07 5.21 7.07
N ALA A 135 -6.33 4.78 6.04
CA ALA A 135 -4.89 4.95 6.04
C ALA A 135 -4.50 6.44 6.02
N LEU A 136 -5.21 7.26 5.24
CA LEU A 136 -4.97 8.71 5.23
C LEU A 136 -5.27 9.36 6.60
N GLU A 137 -6.34 8.92 7.27
CA GLU A 137 -6.71 9.36 8.63
C GLU A 137 -5.62 9.03 9.64
N HIS A 138 -4.99 7.86 9.51
CA HIS A 138 -3.88 7.45 10.35
C HIS A 138 -2.65 8.34 10.12
N VAL A 139 -2.24 8.55 8.87
CA VAL A 139 -0.97 9.24 8.56
C VAL A 139 -1.00 10.72 8.91
N VAL A 140 -2.16 11.39 8.80
CA VAL A 140 -2.28 12.83 9.15
C VAL A 140 -2.14 13.08 10.66
N ARG A 141 -2.19 12.02 11.49
CA ARG A 141 -1.94 12.10 12.93
C ARG A 141 -0.47 11.90 13.28
N GLN A 142 0.36 11.44 12.35
CA GLN A 142 1.75 11.11 12.62
C GLN A 142 2.63 12.37 12.57
N ASP A 143 3.66 12.40 13.41
CA ASP A 143 4.55 13.56 13.53
C ASP A 143 5.38 13.85 12.27
N TYR A 144 5.61 12.83 11.43
CA TYR A 144 6.33 13.00 10.17
C TYR A 144 5.48 13.68 9.08
N PHE A 145 4.15 13.76 9.26
CA PHE A 145 3.26 14.27 8.22
C PHE A 145 3.28 15.82 8.20
N PRO A 146 3.50 16.46 7.04
CA PRO A 146 3.60 17.92 6.96
C PRO A 146 2.28 18.60 7.32
N LYS A 147 2.29 19.41 8.38
CA LYS A 147 1.08 20.05 8.92
C LYS A 147 0.45 21.03 7.94
N GLU A 148 1.25 21.61 7.05
CA GLU A 148 0.80 22.51 5.97
C GLU A 148 -0.12 21.78 4.98
N SER A 149 0.08 20.47 4.81
CA SER A 149 -0.72 19.64 3.91
C SER A 149 -2.11 19.31 4.46
N VAL A 150 -2.30 19.40 5.79
CA VAL A 150 -3.59 19.13 6.46
C VAL A 150 -4.69 20.05 5.93
N ALA A 151 -4.40 21.36 5.84
CA ALA A 151 -5.38 22.34 5.38
C ALA A 151 -5.80 22.10 3.91
N VAL A 152 -4.86 21.67 3.06
CA VAL A 152 -5.13 21.32 1.66
C VAL A 152 -6.04 20.09 1.60
N LEU A 153 -5.69 19.01 2.32
CA LEU A 153 -6.50 17.80 2.37
C LEU A 153 -7.92 18.08 2.89
N GLU A 154 -8.06 18.87 3.95
CA GLU A 154 -9.35 19.25 4.53
C GLU A 154 -10.24 19.98 3.50
N ALA A 155 -9.67 20.93 2.75
CA ALA A 155 -10.37 21.69 1.73
C ALA A 155 -10.90 20.80 0.58
N PHE A 156 -10.25 19.67 0.30
CA PHE A 156 -10.72 18.70 -0.70
C PHE A 156 -11.67 17.65 -0.13
N MET A 157 -11.49 17.23 1.13
CA MET A 157 -12.39 16.27 1.78
C MET A 157 -13.77 16.87 2.09
N SER A 158 -13.84 18.19 2.31
CA SER A 158 -15.10 18.91 2.56
C SER A 158 -15.96 19.11 1.31
N ARG A 159 -15.41 18.89 0.11
CA ARG A 159 -16.15 19.01 -1.15
C ARG A 159 -16.86 17.70 -1.46
N GLY A 160 -18.13 17.77 -1.86
CA GLY A 160 -18.81 16.62 -2.43
C GLY A 160 -18.10 16.15 -3.71
N ASN A 161 -17.69 14.88 -3.75
CA ASN A 161 -17.08 14.28 -4.94
C ASN A 161 -17.60 12.85 -5.13
N LYS A 162 -18.06 12.55 -6.34
CA LYS A 162 -18.57 11.23 -6.74
C LYS A 162 -17.58 10.10 -6.48
N ALA A 163 -16.28 10.38 -6.57
CA ALA A 163 -15.22 9.41 -6.29
C ALA A 163 -15.22 8.91 -4.83
N LEU A 164 -15.78 9.69 -3.90
CA LEU A 164 -15.80 9.35 -2.46
C LEU A 164 -17.18 8.91 -1.95
N GLU A 165 -18.21 8.89 -2.81
CA GLU A 165 -19.59 8.55 -2.41
C GLU A 165 -19.69 7.16 -1.78
N SER A 166 -18.93 6.18 -2.29
CA SER A 166 -18.88 4.81 -1.73
C SER A 166 -18.15 4.72 -0.38
N CYS A 167 -17.46 5.77 0.04
CA CYS A 167 -16.58 5.80 1.20
C CYS A 167 -16.97 6.89 2.21
N GLU A 168 -18.26 7.28 2.25
CA GLU A 168 -18.73 8.43 3.01
C GLU A 168 -18.34 8.40 4.49
N ASN A 169 -18.51 7.25 5.17
CA ASN A 169 -18.14 7.11 6.58
C ASN A 169 -16.64 7.37 6.81
N ALA A 170 -15.79 6.78 5.98
CA ALA A 170 -14.34 6.96 6.07
C ALA A 170 -13.93 8.40 5.73
N ARG A 171 -14.61 9.06 4.77
CA ARG A 171 -14.43 10.48 4.47
C ARG A 171 -14.77 11.36 5.67
N ASN A 172 -15.91 11.11 6.32
CA ASN A 172 -16.37 11.90 7.47
C ASN A 172 -15.42 11.75 8.67
N ASN A 173 -14.88 10.55 8.91
CA ASN A 173 -13.88 10.29 9.94
C ASN A 173 -12.56 11.02 9.66
N LEU A 174 -12.07 10.94 8.42
CA LEU A 174 -10.90 11.66 7.97
C LEU A 174 -11.09 13.19 8.11
N GLN A 175 -12.23 13.72 7.67
CA GLN A 175 -12.55 15.14 7.77
C GLN A 175 -12.54 15.62 9.23
N SER A 176 -13.19 14.88 10.13
CA SER A 176 -13.20 15.18 11.57
C SER A 176 -11.80 15.15 12.17
N THR A 177 -10.94 14.25 11.69
CA THR A 177 -9.55 14.16 12.11
C THR A 177 -8.73 15.36 11.63
N LEU A 178 -8.87 15.73 10.34
CA LEU A 178 -8.18 16.88 9.74
C LEU A 178 -8.51 18.18 10.47
N GLN A 179 -9.78 18.39 10.85
CA GLN A 179 -10.20 19.54 11.66
C GLN A 179 -9.53 19.61 13.03
N ARG A 180 -9.26 18.44 13.64
CA ARG A 180 -8.64 18.35 14.97
C ARG A 180 -7.13 18.54 14.93
N VAL A 181 -6.46 18.02 13.91
CA VAL A 181 -4.98 18.08 13.77
C VAL A 181 -4.50 19.37 13.11
N ARG A 182 -5.42 20.19 12.59
CA ARG A 182 -5.08 21.49 12.01
C ARG A 182 -4.39 22.38 13.05
N PRO A 183 -3.19 22.90 12.77
CA PRO A 183 -2.54 23.85 13.67
C PRO A 183 -3.42 25.10 13.81
N GLN A 184 -3.72 25.48 15.05
CA GLN A 184 -4.34 26.78 15.34
C GLN A 184 -3.36 27.86 14.90
N SER A 185 -3.83 28.77 14.05
CA SER A 185 -3.04 29.90 13.53
C SER A 185 -2.70 30.91 14.62
#